data_AF-A0A2H6N670-F1
#
_entry.id   AF-A0A2H6N670-F1
#
_cell.length_a   1.000
_cell.length_b   1.000
_cell.length_c   1.000
_cell.angle_alpha   90.00
_cell.angle_beta   90.00
_cell.angle_gamma   90.00
#
_symmetry.space_group_name_H-M   'P 1'
#
loop_
_entity.id
_entity.type
_entity.pdbx_description
1 polymer ?
#
loop_
_entity_poly.entity_id
_entity_poly.type
_entity_poly.pdbx_seq_one_letter_code
_entity_poly.pdbx_strand_id
1 'polypeptide(L)'
;HGEDRREELENRESEGEECEEDAEPCLTGTKVKVKYGRGKTQKIYEASIKSTENDDGEILYLVHYYGWNVRYDEWVKADRIIWPAEKGGPKKKQKKKTKS
;
A
#
# COMPACT_ATOMS: atom_id res chain seq x y z
N HIS A 1 43.18 -8.00 35.11
CA HIS A 1 42.98 -7.45 33.76
C HIS A 1 42.06 -8.44 33.07
N GLY A 2 40.74 -8.32 33.10
CA GLY A 2 39.90 -7.14 32.97
C GLY A 2 38.97 -7.47 31.82
N GLU A 3 37.96 -8.30 32.10
CA GLU A 3 36.93 -8.71 31.15
C GLU A 3 36.01 -7.50 30.92
N ASP A 4 36.16 -6.84 29.77
CA ASP A 4 35.42 -5.63 29.44
C ASP A 4 34.05 -5.97 28.85
N ARG A 5 33.04 -5.44 29.52
CA ARG A 5 31.60 -5.49 29.25
C ARG A 5 31.22 -4.28 28.41
N ARG A 6 30.63 -4.48 27.23
CA ARG A 6 29.79 -3.48 26.51
C ARG A 6 28.99 -4.22 25.43
N GLU A 7 27.66 -4.35 25.54
CA GLU A 7 26.66 -3.46 24.88
C GLU A 7 27.07 -3.17 23.42
N GLU A 8 26.31 -3.52 22.38
CA GLU A 8 25.01 -2.93 22.10
C GLU A 8 24.42 -3.58 20.84
N LEU A 9 23.14 -3.89 20.93
CA LEU A 9 22.12 -3.98 19.88
C LEU A 9 22.53 -3.51 18.46
N GLU A 10 22.86 -4.43 17.57
CA GLU A 10 22.72 -4.14 16.13
C GLU A 10 22.29 -5.37 15.32
N ASN A 11 21.28 -6.10 15.81
CA ASN A 11 20.46 -6.96 14.94
C ASN A 11 19.40 -6.11 14.20
N ARG A 12 19.88 -5.08 13.48
CA ARG A 12 19.07 -4.29 12.55
C ARG A 12 19.64 -4.44 11.15
N GLU A 13 20.05 -5.65 10.81
CA GLU A 13 20.12 -6.07 9.42
C GLU A 13 18.69 -6.49 9.02
N SER A 14 17.81 -5.48 8.98
CA SER A 14 16.64 -5.57 8.12
C SER A 14 17.20 -5.47 6.72
N GLU A 15 17.49 -6.64 6.14
CA GLU A 15 17.78 -6.86 4.73
C GLU A 15 16.61 -6.33 3.91
N GLY A 16 16.56 -5.01 3.75
CA GLY A 16 15.83 -4.33 2.71
C GLY A 16 16.71 -4.37 1.48
N GLU A 17 16.84 -5.58 0.92
CA GLU A 17 17.48 -5.84 -0.36
C GLU A 17 16.87 -4.86 -1.39
N GLU A 18 17.69 -3.88 -1.76
CA GLU A 18 17.88 -3.36 -3.12
C GLU A 18 16.75 -3.66 -4.12
N CYS A 19 16.07 -2.61 -4.57
CA CYS A 19 15.31 -2.67 -5.81
C CYS A 19 15.43 -1.35 -6.55
N GLU A 20 16.66 -1.05 -6.99
CA GLU A 20 16.99 0.07 -7.87
C GLU A 20 17.69 -0.47 -9.13
N GLU A 21 17.02 -1.28 -9.95
CA GLU A 21 17.26 -1.44 -11.41
C GLU A 21 16.19 -2.36 -12.04
N ASP A 22 14.93 -1.94 -12.06
CA ASP A 22 13.88 -2.28 -13.06
C ASP A 22 12.57 -1.70 -12.51
N ALA A 23 12.13 -0.56 -13.04
CA ALA A 23 11.00 0.18 -12.48
C ALA A 23 9.63 -0.46 -12.74
N GLU A 24 9.56 -1.71 -13.22
CA GLU A 24 8.31 -2.41 -13.59
C GLU A 24 8.28 -3.90 -13.20
N PRO A 25 8.45 -4.27 -11.91
CA PRO A 25 7.61 -5.37 -11.39
C PRO A 25 7.23 -5.33 -9.90
N CYS A 26 7.61 -4.31 -9.11
CA CYS A 26 7.40 -4.40 -7.65
C CYS A 26 5.99 -4.01 -7.18
N LEU A 27 5.30 -3.11 -7.87
CA LEU A 27 3.94 -2.71 -7.49
C LEU A 27 2.91 -3.68 -8.06
N THR A 28 3.09 -4.11 -9.31
CA THR A 28 2.28 -5.11 -9.99
C THR A 28 2.33 -6.45 -9.25
N GLY A 29 1.18 -6.99 -8.85
CA GLY A 29 1.07 -8.18 -7.99
C GLY A 29 0.93 -7.86 -6.50
N THR A 30 1.17 -6.61 -6.07
CA THR A 30 0.97 -6.23 -4.66
C THR A 30 -0.51 -6.26 -4.31
N LYS A 31 -0.84 -6.96 -3.21
CA LYS A 31 -2.18 -6.98 -2.62
C LYS A 31 -2.45 -5.66 -1.91
N VAL A 32 -3.47 -4.96 -2.37
CA VAL A 32 -3.92 -3.67 -1.87
C VAL A 32 -5.40 -3.69 -1.54
N LYS A 33 -5.83 -2.70 -0.76
CA LYS A 33 -7.24 -2.50 -0.44
C LYS A 33 -7.75 -1.25 -1.15
N VAL A 34 -8.71 -1.41 -2.05
CA VAL A 34 -9.26 -0.30 -2.85
C VAL A 34 -10.54 0.18 -2.22
N LYS A 35 -10.60 1.49 -1.99
CA LYS A 35 -11.79 2.15 -1.48
C LYS A 35 -12.73 2.53 -2.64
N TYR A 36 -13.90 1.93 -2.62
CA TYR A 36 -14.95 2.14 -3.60
C TYR A 36 -16.16 2.83 -2.96
N GLY A 37 -16.85 3.68 -3.72
CA GLY A 37 -18.00 4.45 -3.25
C GLY A 37 -17.64 5.66 -2.36
N ARG A 38 -18.64 6.48 -2.04
CA ARG A 38 -18.48 7.73 -1.28
C ARG A 38 -19.56 7.84 -0.20
N GLY A 39 -19.23 8.42 0.95
CA GLY A 39 -20.18 8.58 2.06
C GLY A 39 -20.55 7.24 2.72
N LYS A 40 -21.86 6.95 2.83
CA LYS A 40 -22.39 5.76 3.54
C LYS A 40 -22.23 4.45 2.75
N THR A 41 -21.99 4.51 1.45
CA THR A 41 -21.79 3.34 0.57
C THR A 41 -20.32 3.01 0.36
N GLN A 42 -19.44 3.62 1.15
CA GLN A 42 -18.00 3.39 1.07
C GLN A 42 -17.67 1.96 1.51
N LYS A 43 -17.07 1.20 0.61
CA LYS A 43 -16.61 -0.17 0.84
C LYS A 43 -15.13 -0.27 0.53
N ILE A 44 -14.47 -1.22 1.17
CA ILE A 44 -13.07 -1.54 0.92
C ILE A 44 -13.06 -2.94 0.35
N TYR A 45 -12.47 -3.10 -0.82
CA TYR A 45 -12.32 -4.39 -1.48
C TYR A 45 -10.83 -4.72 -1.60
N GLU A 46 -10.52 -6.00 -1.54
CA GLU A 46 -9.16 -6.47 -1.78
C GLU A 46 -8.94 -6.57 -3.28
N ALA A 47 -7.83 -6.02 -3.75
CA ALA A 47 -7.44 -6.02 -5.13
C ALA A 47 -5.92 -6.22 -5.25
N SER A 48 -5.46 -6.58 -6.44
CA SER A 48 -4.04 -6.56 -6.79
C SER A 48 -3.78 -5.45 -7.79
N ILE A 49 -2.66 -4.75 -7.64
CA ILE A 49 -2.17 -3.84 -8.68
C ILE A 49 -1.77 -4.69 -9.88
N LYS A 50 -2.24 -4.33 -11.07
CA LYS A 50 -1.94 -5.01 -12.32
C LYS A 50 -0.97 -4.21 -13.17
N SER A 51 -1.13 -2.89 -13.15
CA SER A 51 -0.29 -1.93 -13.86
C SER A 51 -0.32 -0.60 -13.11
N THR A 52 0.71 0.22 -13.27
CA THR A 52 0.78 1.57 -12.70
C THR A 52 1.22 2.51 -13.80
N GLU A 53 0.52 3.63 -13.97
CA GLU A 53 0.80 4.61 -15.01
C GLU A 53 0.89 6.00 -14.38
N ASN A 54 1.88 6.79 -14.76
CA ASN A 54 2.01 8.19 -14.36
C ASN A 54 1.64 9.09 -15.53
N ASP A 55 0.50 9.79 -15.42
CA ASP A 55 -0.01 10.67 -16.46
C ASP A 55 -0.13 12.10 -15.89
N ASP A 56 0.52 13.07 -16.55
CA ASP A 56 0.51 14.49 -16.16
C ASP A 56 0.83 14.76 -14.66
N GLY A 57 1.67 13.90 -14.06
CA GLY A 57 2.04 13.97 -12.64
C GLY A 57 1.10 13.26 -11.68
N GLU A 58 0.01 12.65 -12.15
CA GLU A 58 -0.89 11.80 -11.38
C GLU A 58 -0.56 10.31 -11.56
N ILE A 59 -0.40 9.57 -10.45
CA ILE A 59 -0.20 8.11 -10.52
C ILE A 59 -1.56 7.40 -10.48
N LEU A 60 -1.83 6.64 -11.53
CA LEU A 60 -2.97 5.75 -11.72
C LEU A 60 -2.52 4.31 -11.54
N TYR A 61 -3.33 3.52 -10.84
CA TYR A 61 -3.10 2.12 -10.58
C TYR A 61 -4.24 1.31 -11.19
N LEU A 62 -3.93 0.41 -12.10
CA LEU A 62 -4.91 -0.56 -12.59
C LEU A 62 -5.10 -1.61 -11.50
N VAL A 63 -6.29 -1.65 -10.90
CA VAL A 63 -6.60 -2.61 -9.83
C VAL A 63 -7.48 -3.72 -10.34
N HIS A 64 -7.14 -4.95 -9.95
CA HIS A 64 -7.95 -6.14 -10.20
C HIS A 64 -8.53 -6.64 -8.87
N TYR A 65 -9.86 -6.60 -8.72
CA TYR A 65 -10.52 -7.02 -7.49
C TYR A 65 -10.48 -8.54 -7.32
N TYR A 66 -10.07 -9.01 -6.14
CA TYR A 66 -9.95 -10.44 -5.86
C TYR A 66 -11.32 -11.12 -5.86
N GLY A 67 -11.49 -12.13 -6.73
CA GLY A 67 -12.76 -12.85 -6.89
C GLY A 67 -13.80 -12.15 -7.78
N TRP A 68 -13.41 -11.08 -8.49
CA TRP A 68 -14.25 -10.39 -9.47
C TRP A 68 -13.77 -10.69 -10.89
N ASN A 69 -14.66 -10.47 -11.87
CA ASN A 69 -14.30 -10.62 -13.27
C ASN A 69 -13.31 -9.52 -13.69
N VAL A 70 -12.29 -9.86 -14.48
CA VAL A 70 -11.28 -8.92 -15.02
C VAL A 70 -11.89 -7.78 -15.85
N ARG A 71 -13.13 -7.94 -16.31
CA ARG A 71 -13.89 -6.85 -16.96
C ARG A 71 -14.20 -5.67 -16.04
N TYR A 72 -14.06 -5.86 -14.72
CA TYR A 72 -14.22 -4.81 -13.72
C TYR A 72 -12.88 -4.20 -13.28
N ASP A 73 -11.79 -4.49 -13.99
CA ASP A 73 -10.51 -3.82 -13.78
C ASP A 73 -10.69 -2.31 -14.02
N GLU A 74 -10.25 -1.49 -13.07
CA GLU A 74 -10.41 -0.03 -13.11
C GLU A 74 -9.08 0.65 -12.80
N TRP A 75 -8.78 1.73 -13.52
CA TRP A 75 -7.68 2.64 -13.16
C TRP A 75 -8.12 3.53 -12.01
N VAL A 76 -7.45 3.41 -10.87
CA VAL A 76 -7.74 4.18 -9.66
C VAL A 76 -6.53 4.99 -9.23
N LYS A 77 -6.76 6.19 -8.72
CA LYS A 77 -5.70 7.04 -8.17
C LYS A 77 -5.14 6.47 -6.87
N ALA A 78 -3.91 6.83 -6.54
CA ALA A 78 -3.25 6.49 -5.27
C ALA A 78 -4.12 6.76 -4.02
N ASP A 79 -4.93 7.82 -4.04
CA ASP A 79 -5.84 8.19 -2.93
C ASP A 79 -6.87 7.10 -2.58
N ARG A 80 -7.26 6.27 -3.56
CA ARG A 80 -8.19 5.15 -3.35
C ARG A 80 -7.49 3.88 -2.87
N ILE A 81 -6.17 3.78 -3.02
CA ILE A 81 -5.37 2.63 -2.62
C ILE A 81 -5.02 2.73 -1.14
N ILE A 82 -5.38 1.70 -0.38
CA ILE A 82 -5.00 1.51 1.01
C ILE A 82 -3.97 0.39 1.03
N TRP A 83 -2.72 0.77 1.27
CA TRP A 83 -1.63 -0.18 1.43
C TRP A 83 -1.77 -0.92 2.77
N PRO A 84 -1.44 -2.23 2.83
CA PRO A 84 -1.32 -2.93 4.09
C PRO A 84 -0.28 -2.21 4.98
N ALA A 85 -0.47 -2.25 6.29
CA ALA A 85 0.25 -1.40 7.26
C ALA A 85 1.78 -1.56 7.24
N GLU A 86 2.29 -2.64 6.63
CA GLU A 86 3.71 -2.91 6.41
C GLU A 86 4.34 -2.06 5.30
N LYS A 87 3.54 -1.54 4.36
CA LYS A 87 3.98 -0.65 3.26
C LYS A 87 3.36 0.76 3.34
N GLY A 88 2.26 0.94 4.08
CA GLY A 88 1.63 2.24 4.32
C GLY A 88 1.30 2.41 5.79
N GLY A 89 2.19 3.07 6.54
CA GLY A 89 1.99 3.36 7.96
C GLY A 89 0.63 4.00 8.27
N PRO A 90 0.11 3.82 9.50
CA PRO A 90 -1.29 4.04 9.83
C PRO A 90 -1.73 5.49 9.59
N LYS A 91 -2.46 5.74 8.49
CA LYS A 91 -3.23 6.98 8.27
C LYS A 91 -4.42 6.98 9.23
N LYS A 92 -4.12 7.43 10.44
CA LYS A 92 -4.94 7.97 11.53
C LYS A 92 -6.45 8.01 11.18
N LYS A 93 -7.21 7.13 11.85
CA LYS A 93 -8.67 7.23 12.00
C LYS A 93 -9.02 8.59 12.61
N GLN A 94 -9.30 9.61 11.79
CA GLN A 94 -9.94 10.81 12.30
C GLN A 94 -11.40 10.45 12.59
N LYS A 95 -11.66 10.34 13.90
CA LYS A 95 -12.90 9.93 14.53
C LYS A 95 -14.12 10.64 13.92
N LYS A 96 -15.20 9.86 13.82
CA LYS A 96 -16.59 10.28 13.62
C LYS A 96 -16.85 11.56 14.43
N LYS A 97 -17.22 12.66 13.76
CA LYS A 97 -17.89 13.78 14.45
C LYS A 97 -19.37 13.41 14.57
N THR A 98 -19.76 13.25 15.81
CA THR A 98 -21.12 13.07 16.31
C THR A 98 -22.03 14.22 15.87
N LYS A 99 -23.27 13.86 15.56
CA LYS A 99 -24.41 14.75 15.39
C LYS A 99 -24.66 15.49 16.71
N SER A 100 -24.81 16.80 16.65
CA SER A 100 -25.51 17.63 17.63
C SER A 100 -26.54 18.44 16.88
#